data_AF-A0A846GEC3-F1
#
_entry.id   AF-A0A846GEC3-F1
#
_cell.length_a   1.000
_cell.length_b   1.000
_cell.length_c   1.000
_cell.angle_alpha   90.00
_cell.angle_beta   90.00
_cell.angle_gamma   90.00
#
_symmetry.space_group_name_H-M   'P 1'
#
loop_
_entity.id
_entity.type
_entity.pdbx_description
1 polymer ?
#
loop_
_entity_poly.entity_id
_entity_poly.type
_entity_poly.pdbx_seq_one_letter_code
_entity_poly.pdbx_strand_id
1 'polypeptide(L)' 'MQEYILVSQTEMKVEIYRPSEVGCWFRESLGKEDCLKLKSVGLTFTMANIYEEVLTGE' A
#
# COMPACT_ATOMS: atom_id res chain seq x y z
N MET A 1 -10.40 2.70 12.34
CA MET A 1 -9.10 3.25 11.92
C MET A 1 -9.19 3.50 10.42
N GLN A 2 -9.05 4.75 9.98
CA GLN A 2 -9.12 5.10 8.55
C GLN A 2 -7.70 5.10 7.98
N GLU A 3 -7.40 4.20 7.06
CA GLU A 3 -6.13 4.13 6.35
C GLU A 3 -6.41 4.44 4.88
N TYR A 4 -5.59 5.28 4.25
CA TYR A 4 -5.67 5.56 2.82
C TYR A 4 -4.48 4.91 2.12
N ILE A 5 -4.75 4.24 1.00
CA ILE A 5 -3.74 3.52 0.23
C ILE A 5 -3.73 4.12 -1.16
N LEU A 6 -2.55 4.57 -1.59
CA LEU A 6 -2.30 5.04 -2.93
C LEU A 6 -1.41 4.01 -3.63
N VAL A 7 -1.90 3.44 -4.71
CA VAL A 7 -1.14 2.49 -5.56
C VAL A 7 -0.77 3.22 -6.84
N SER A 8 0.53 3.34 -7.13
CA SER A 8 0.97 3.88 -8.41
C SER A 8 0.73 2.85 -9.50
N GLN A 9 0.23 3.26 -10.67
CA GLN A 9 0.09 2.34 -11.81
C GLN A 9 1.29 2.36 -12.76
N THR A 10 2.15 3.38 -12.64
CA THR A 10 3.33 3.55 -13.50
C THR A 10 4.61 3.00 -12.89
N GLU A 11 4.64 2.89 -11.55
CA GLU A 11 5.78 2.41 -10.79
C GLU A 11 5.28 1.41 -9.74
N MET A 12 6.03 0.33 -9.47
CA MET A 12 5.71 -0.61 -8.39
C MET A 12 5.96 0.02 -7.02
N LYS A 13 5.04 0.88 -6.62
CA LYS A 13 5.10 1.69 -5.41
C LYS A 13 3.72 1.83 -4.78
N VAL A 14 3.64 1.57 -3.48
CA VAL A 14 2.41 1.75 -2.69
C VAL A 14 2.69 2.70 -1.55
N GLU A 15 1.84 3.70 -1.35
CA GLU A 15 1.93 4.65 -0.25
C GLU A 15 0.73 4.50 0.68
N ILE A 16 0.99 4.41 1.97
CA ILE A 16 -0.02 4.23 3.00
C ILE A 16 -0.03 5.48 3.86
N TYR A 17 -1.19 6.09 3.99
CA TYR A 17 -1.40 7.29 4.79
C TYR A 17 -2.28 6.93 5.99
N ARG A 18 -1.74 7.14 7.19
CA ARG A 18 -2.44 6.90 8.45
C ARG A 18 -2.54 8.20 9.23
N PRO A 19 -3.75 8.61 9.66
CA PRO A 19 -3.90 9.76 10.53
C PRO A 19 -3.34 9.41 11.92
N SER A 20 -2.51 10.30 12.46
CA SER A 20 -2.02 10.28 13.83
C SER A 20 -3.04 10.94 14.75
N GLU A 21 -3.07 10.52 16.00
CA GLU A 21 -3.85 11.14 17.07
C GLU A 21 -3.52 12.63 17.28
N VAL A 22 -2.33 13.07 16.83
CA VAL A 22 -1.85 14.45 16.93
C VAL A 22 -2.26 15.30 15.71
N GLY A 23 -3.07 14.76 14.78
CA GLY A 23 -3.52 15.47 13.57
C GLY A 23 -2.52 15.47 12.40
N CYS A 24 -1.36 14.82 12.56
CA CYS A 24 -0.39 14.60 11.48
C CYS A 24 -0.72 13.34 10.67
N TRP A 25 -0.26 13.25 9.42
CA TRP A 25 -0.38 12.04 8.61
C TRP A 25 0.96 11.31 8.56
N PHE A 26 0.98 10.06 8.98
CA PHE A 26 2.11 9.17 8.75
C PHE A 26 2.02 8.60 7.34
N ARG A 27 3.09 8.79 6.57
CA ARG A 27 3.26 8.17 5.25
C ARG A 27 4.28 7.05 5.34
N GLU A 28 3.87 5.86 4.93
CA GLU A 28 4.73 4.71 4.71
C GLU A 28 4.79 4.44 3.20
N SER A 29 5.98 4.24 2.65
CA SER A 29 6.18 4.01 1.22
C SER A 29 6.81 2.62 1.05
N LEU A 30 6.14 1.78 0.28
CA LEU A 30 6.52 0.40 0.00
C LEU A 30 6.94 0.28 -1.47
N GLY A 31 8.10 -0.33 -1.69
CA GLY A 31 8.60 -0.66 -3.02
C GLY A 31 8.34 -2.12 -3.40
N LYS A 32 8.92 -2.55 -4.53
CA LYS A 32 8.72 -3.88 -5.12
C LYS A 32 9.01 -5.06 -4.17
N GLU A 33 9.93 -4.89 -3.22
CA GLU A 33 10.40 -5.95 -2.30
C GLU A 33 9.62 -5.95 -0.98
N ASP A 34 8.81 -4.92 -0.76
CA ASP A 34 8.05 -4.75 0.46
C ASP A 34 6.69 -5.45 0.42
N CYS A 35 6.10 -5.63 1.60
CA CYS A 35 4.76 -6.19 1.74
C CYS A 35 3.82 -5.16 2.39
N LEU A 36 2.64 -4.98 1.79
CA LEU A 36 1.58 -4.15 2.34
C LEU A 36 0.93 -4.86 3.52
N LYS A 37 1.09 -4.30 4.72
CA LYS A 37 0.46 -4.82 5.94
C LYS A 37 -0.69 -3.90 6.38
N LEU A 38 -1.91 -4.40 6.24
CA LEU A 38 -3.12 -3.71 6.66
C LEU A 38 -3.48 -4.17 8.07
N LYS A 39 -2.95 -3.45 9.07
CA LYS A 39 -3.16 -3.78 10.48
C LYS A 39 -4.63 -3.70 10.90
N SER A 40 -5.42 -2.84 10.26
CA SER A 40 -6.86 -2.71 10.56
C SER A 40 -7.67 -3.97 10.28
N VAL A 41 -7.24 -4.78 9.29
CA VAL A 41 -7.95 -5.99 8.84
C VAL A 41 -7.11 -7.26 8.98
N GLY A 42 -5.88 -7.16 9.50
CA GLY A 42 -4.97 -8.29 9.69
C GLY A 42 -4.48 -8.92 8.38
N LEU A 43 -4.55 -8.20 7.25
CA LEU A 43 -4.17 -8.72 5.93
C LEU A 43 -2.74 -8.30 5.57
N THR A 44 -2.04 -9.19 4.87
CA THR A 44 -0.73 -8.91 4.28
C THR A 44 -0.77 -9.24 2.80
N PHE A 45 -0.41 -8.27 1.96
CA PHE A 45 -0.32 -8.42 0.51
C PHE A 45 1.12 -8.22 0.05
N THR A 46 1.55 -9.04 -0.92
CA THR A 46 2.82 -8.82 -1.62
C THR A 46 2.59 -7.87 -2.80
N MET A 47 3.63 -7.18 -3.26
CA MET A 47 3.49 -6.35 -4.47
C MET A 47 3.05 -7.17 -5.69
N ALA A 48 3.47 -8.45 -5.79
CA ALA A 48 3.00 -9.34 -6.84
C ALA A 48 1.48 -9.53 -6.83
N ASN A 49 0.83 -9.55 -5.65
CA ASN A 49 -0.63 -9.63 -5.58
C ASN A 49 -1.33 -8.30 -5.90
N ILE A 50 -0.68 -7.17 -5.61
CA ILE A 50 -1.26 -5.84 -5.86
C ILE A 50 -1.17 -5.47 -7.35
N TYR A 51 -0.08 -5.89 -8.00
CA TYR A 51 0.22 -5.60 -9.39
C TYR A 51 -0.04 -6.78 -10.33
N GLU A 52 -0.82 -7.78 -9.89
CA GLU A 52 -1.10 -8.99 -10.68
C GLU A 52 -1.70 -8.62 -12.05
N GLU A 53 -2.72 -7.77 -12.07
CA GLU A 53 -3.35 -7.30 -13.32
C GLU A 53 -2.42 -6.44 -14.20
N VAL A 54 -1.47 -5.71 -13.60
CA VAL A 54 -0.48 -4.92 -14.36
C VAL A 54 0.54 -5.84 -15.04
N LEU A 55 0.84 -6.99 -14.44
CA LEU A 55 1.77 -7.98 -14.99
C LEU A 55 1.13 -8.88 -16.04
N THR A 56 -0.18 -9.13 -15.96
CA THR A 56 -0.90 -10.02 -16.88
C THR A 56 -1.49 -9.34 -18.12
N GLY A 57 -1.12 -8.07 -18.39
CA GLY A 57 -1.64 -7.24 -19.47
C GLY A 57 -2.25 -8.00 -20.65
N GLU A 58 -3.59 -8.00 -20.71
CA GLU A 58 -4.39 -8.41 -21.86
C GLU A 58 -4.55 -7.26 -22.88
#